data_AF-B5Y925-F1
#
_entry.id   AF-B5Y925-F1
#
_cell.length_a   1.000
_cell.length_b   1.000
_cell.length_c   1.000
_cell.angle_alpha   90.00
_cell.angle_beta   90.00
_cell.angle_gamma   90.00
#
_symmetry.space_group_name_H-M   'P 1'
#
loop_
_entity.id
_entity.type
_entity.pdbx_description
1 polymer ?
#
loop_
_entity_poly.entity_id
_entity_poly.type
_entity_poly.pdbx_seq_one_letter_code
_entity_poly.pdbx_strand_id
1 'polypeptide(L)'
;MNLTKTNPQTILKRLTKSRKGIKIITHERPDVDALGSVAGMSWVLNSMRVPVSVCVESWLSFFTELRPLVSASEVDVQLMLDVSDPKRAFGYDKGLETLIIDHHAVEDVPFMHLIDPSCCATSALLSELFSDHLDSKSSVCFLAGLLADTGVLSYSNVDERALNDAIRLVQAGANWNAAYVEATKICGMEQAKRIARLLRKVYEYKPGVFVLSVPKEDRLEQGFTDDDFSIALSIMQWIGRGLLFISARENNNQMPVTNISFRSRHPLEAIAYAKRLNGGGHRMAAAAKVSNRLSEVMETVLAWVTADVDALSQTRNEPANLNELDLQLAELYAKSELLSVDVTEELLLSICDLVSKGGSAERAAMKVRENIDLESLQQLSDWIMSSDDLKSPKSLVQRMFYRQVDFSCKS
;
A
#
# COMPACT_ATOMS: atom_id res chain seq x y z
N MET A 1 0.66 -8.44 -28.02
CA MET A 1 -0.54 -7.70 -28.48
C MET A 1 -0.45 -6.31 -27.89
N ASN A 2 -0.39 -5.28 -28.73
CA ASN A 2 -0.21 -3.89 -28.28
C ASN A 2 -1.49 -3.44 -27.56
N LEU A 3 -1.44 -3.42 -26.22
CA LEU A 3 -2.42 -2.77 -25.37
C LEU A 3 -2.54 -1.31 -25.87
N THR A 4 -3.72 -0.96 -26.37
CA THR A 4 -4.04 0.37 -26.87
C THR A 4 -3.96 1.37 -25.72
N LYS A 5 -2.76 1.89 -25.44
CA LYS A 5 -2.58 3.05 -24.57
C LYS A 5 -3.40 4.19 -25.18
N THR A 6 -4.53 4.53 -24.56
CA THR A 6 -5.17 5.80 -24.85
C THR A 6 -4.14 6.89 -24.57
N ASN A 7 -3.85 7.74 -25.56
CA ASN A 7 -2.91 8.84 -25.37
C ASN A 7 -3.32 9.64 -24.11
N PRO A 8 -2.41 9.90 -23.15
CA PRO A 8 -2.64 10.78 -22.00
C PRO A 8 -3.41 12.06 -22.33
N GLN A 9 -3.09 12.70 -23.47
CA GLN A 9 -3.78 13.90 -23.95
C GLN A 9 -5.25 13.67 -24.29
N THR A 10 -5.63 12.47 -24.73
CA THR A 10 -7.02 12.11 -25.01
C THR A 10 -7.83 12.03 -23.73
N ILE A 11 -7.28 11.42 -22.67
CA ILE A 11 -7.91 11.37 -21.34
C ILE A 11 -8.10 12.79 -20.80
N LEU A 12 -7.04 13.60 -20.80
CA LEU A 12 -7.08 15.00 -20.36
C LEU A 12 -8.12 15.82 -21.12
N LYS A 13 -8.14 15.67 -22.45
CA LYS A 13 -9.11 16.36 -23.33
C LYS A 13 -10.54 15.88 -23.08
N ARG A 14 -10.76 14.63 -22.70
CA ARG A 14 -12.11 14.13 -22.40
C ARG A 14 -12.60 14.65 -21.06
N LEU A 15 -11.75 14.62 -20.02
CA LEU A 15 -12.08 15.14 -18.70
C LEU A 15 -12.46 16.63 -18.76
N THR A 16 -11.64 17.45 -19.43
CA THR A 16 -11.89 18.89 -19.60
C THR A 16 -13.10 19.25 -20.46
N LYS A 17 -13.67 18.29 -21.20
CA LYS A 17 -14.87 18.46 -22.03
C LYS A 17 -16.18 18.07 -21.34
N SER A 18 -16.11 17.57 -20.09
CA SER A 18 -17.30 17.36 -19.27
C SER A 18 -18.15 18.64 -19.23
N ARG A 19 -19.46 18.51 -19.51
CA ARG A 19 -20.39 19.66 -19.54
C ARG A 19 -21.13 19.83 -18.24
N LYS A 20 -21.21 18.79 -17.41
CA LYS A 20 -21.97 18.80 -16.14
C LYS A 20 -21.04 18.66 -14.95
N GLY A 21 -20.17 17.66 -14.99
CA GLY A 21 -19.22 17.36 -13.94
C GLY A 21 -18.77 15.91 -14.00
N ILE A 22 -17.75 15.62 -13.21
CA ILE A 22 -17.10 14.30 -13.18
C ILE A 22 -17.39 13.63 -11.85
N LYS A 23 -17.93 12.41 -11.93
CA LYS A 23 -18.04 11.52 -10.79
C LYS A 23 -16.73 10.77 -10.61
N ILE A 24 -16.07 10.91 -9.47
CA ILE A 24 -14.85 10.15 -9.16
C ILE A 24 -15.21 9.02 -8.21
N ILE A 25 -14.81 7.80 -8.57
CA ILE A 25 -15.02 6.59 -7.78
C ILE A 25 -13.75 5.74 -7.74
N THR A 26 -13.69 4.83 -6.79
CA THR A 26 -12.63 3.82 -6.65
C THR A 26 -13.21 2.49 -6.15
N HIS A 27 -12.37 1.53 -5.79
CA HIS A 27 -12.82 0.23 -5.32
C HIS A 27 -13.47 0.28 -3.92
N GLU A 28 -14.28 -0.74 -3.62
CA GLU A 28 -14.78 -1.01 -2.26
C GLU A 28 -13.62 -1.27 -1.30
N ARG A 29 -13.76 -0.82 -0.06
CA ARG A 29 -12.73 -0.82 0.99
C ARG A 29 -11.42 -0.22 0.44
N PRO A 30 -11.45 1.05 0.02
CA PRO A 30 -10.34 1.70 -0.64
C PRO A 30 -9.13 1.75 0.27
N ASP A 31 -7.95 1.46 -0.27
CA ASP A 31 -6.68 1.68 0.42
C ASP A 31 -6.20 3.12 0.23
N VAL A 32 -4.99 3.42 0.70
CA VAL A 32 -4.46 4.77 0.67
C VAL A 32 -4.13 5.24 -0.75
N ASP A 33 -3.75 4.36 -1.68
CA ASP A 33 -3.53 4.78 -3.07
C ASP A 33 -4.83 5.13 -3.77
N ALA A 34 -5.86 4.30 -3.59
CA ALA A 34 -7.22 4.59 -4.05
C ALA A 34 -7.74 5.93 -3.50
N LEU A 35 -7.64 6.17 -2.19
CA LEU A 35 -8.11 7.41 -1.58
C LEU A 35 -7.24 8.62 -1.93
N GLY A 36 -5.91 8.45 -1.98
CA GLY A 36 -4.96 9.48 -2.40
C GLY A 36 -5.19 9.91 -3.85
N SER A 37 -5.47 8.95 -4.73
CA SER A 37 -5.84 9.17 -6.13
C SER A 37 -7.14 9.97 -6.25
N VAL A 38 -8.20 9.54 -5.57
CA VAL A 38 -9.51 10.22 -5.58
C VAL A 38 -9.39 11.65 -5.08
N ALA A 39 -8.72 11.85 -3.95
CA ALA A 39 -8.65 13.15 -3.34
C ALA A 39 -7.68 14.11 -4.06
N GLY A 40 -6.52 13.62 -4.48
CA GLY A 40 -5.58 14.40 -5.27
C GLY A 40 -6.17 14.84 -6.60
N MET A 41 -6.87 13.92 -7.28
CA MET A 41 -7.55 14.23 -8.54
C MET A 41 -8.70 15.22 -8.37
N SER A 42 -9.39 15.17 -7.22
CA SER A 42 -10.41 16.16 -6.87
C SER A 42 -9.85 17.58 -6.78
N TRP A 43 -8.66 17.75 -6.19
CA TRP A 43 -7.96 19.04 -6.12
C TRP A 43 -7.47 19.52 -7.48
N VAL A 44 -6.91 18.61 -8.29
CA VAL A 44 -6.51 18.89 -9.67
C VAL A 44 -7.71 19.37 -10.50
N LEU A 45 -8.82 18.64 -10.50
CA LEU A 45 -10.01 19.03 -11.27
C LEU A 45 -10.61 20.34 -10.78
N ASN A 46 -10.57 20.60 -9.47
CA ASN A 46 -10.99 21.88 -8.91
C ASN A 46 -10.09 23.04 -9.41
N SER A 47 -8.76 22.87 -9.49
CA SER A 47 -7.85 23.89 -10.04
C SER A 47 -8.12 24.17 -11.52
N MET A 48 -8.57 23.14 -12.25
CA MET A 48 -9.02 23.22 -13.64
C MET A 48 -10.46 23.74 -13.81
N ARG A 49 -11.16 24.07 -12.71
CA ARG A 49 -12.56 24.49 -12.68
C ARG A 49 -13.55 23.48 -13.26
N VAL A 50 -13.23 22.19 -13.15
CA VAL A 50 -14.13 21.10 -13.53
C VAL A 50 -14.91 20.66 -12.29
N PRO A 51 -16.26 20.75 -12.29
CA PRO A 51 -17.06 20.31 -11.15
C PRO A 51 -16.90 18.81 -10.87
N VAL A 52 -16.79 18.44 -9.59
CA VAL A 52 -16.62 17.05 -9.17
C VAL A 52 -17.70 16.61 -8.19
N SER A 53 -18.04 15.33 -8.28
CA SER A 53 -18.82 14.58 -7.30
C SER A 53 -18.03 13.33 -6.93
N VAL A 54 -17.83 13.06 -5.64
CA VAL A 54 -17.04 11.90 -5.21
C VAL A 54 -17.93 10.89 -4.50
N CYS A 55 -17.78 9.63 -4.85
CA CYS A 55 -18.48 8.52 -4.21
C CYS A 55 -17.46 7.48 -3.72
N VAL A 56 -17.21 7.47 -2.42
CA VAL A 56 -16.28 6.56 -1.72
C VAL A 56 -16.88 6.14 -0.38
N GLU A 57 -16.54 4.94 0.10
CA GLU A 57 -17.03 4.42 1.39
C GLU A 57 -16.40 5.13 2.60
N SER A 58 -15.17 5.62 2.45
CA SER A 58 -14.40 6.27 3.51
C SER A 58 -13.45 7.32 2.94
N TRP A 59 -12.85 8.12 3.82
CA TRP A 59 -11.86 9.14 3.48
C TRP A 59 -10.65 9.00 4.40
N LEU A 60 -9.49 9.40 3.90
CA LEU A 60 -8.27 9.61 4.69
C LEU A 60 -8.50 10.68 5.79
N SER A 61 -7.73 10.66 6.87
CA SER A 61 -8.13 11.36 8.11
C SER A 61 -7.98 12.87 8.11
N PHE A 62 -6.88 13.44 7.62
CA PHE A 62 -6.76 14.90 7.50
C PHE A 62 -7.53 15.47 6.31
N PHE A 63 -8.31 14.65 5.62
CA PHE A 63 -9.07 15.07 4.46
C PHE A 63 -10.40 15.72 4.79
N THR A 64 -10.79 15.90 6.05
CA THR A 64 -11.99 16.70 6.36
C THR A 64 -11.92 18.11 5.77
N GLU A 65 -10.74 18.74 5.79
CA GLU A 65 -10.49 20.06 5.18
C GLU A 65 -10.13 19.97 3.69
N LEU A 66 -9.69 18.79 3.24
CA LEU A 66 -9.31 18.51 1.86
C LEU A 66 -10.39 17.76 1.06
N ARG A 67 -11.58 17.55 1.63
CA ARG A 67 -12.72 16.97 0.94
C ARG A 67 -13.06 17.91 -0.22
N PRO A 68 -13.29 17.38 -1.43
CA PRO A 68 -13.66 18.20 -2.57
C PRO A 68 -14.83 19.09 -2.19
N LEU A 69 -14.79 20.34 -2.66
CA LEU A 69 -16.00 21.13 -2.76
C LEU A 69 -16.91 20.39 -3.75
N VAL A 70 -17.86 19.62 -3.24
CA VAL A 70 -18.87 18.95 -4.07
C VAL A 70 -19.67 20.06 -4.73
N SER A 71 -19.33 20.34 -5.99
CA SER A 71 -19.90 21.44 -6.75
C SER A 71 -20.76 20.95 -7.92
N ALA A 72 -20.69 19.65 -8.24
CA ALA A 72 -21.51 19.04 -9.27
C ALA A 72 -22.78 18.43 -8.68
N SER A 73 -23.95 19.01 -8.98
CA SER A 73 -25.26 18.38 -8.72
C SER A 73 -25.64 17.34 -9.78
N GLU A 74 -25.06 17.45 -10.99
CA GLU A 74 -25.20 16.50 -12.08
C GLU A 74 -23.83 16.16 -12.66
N VAL A 75 -23.69 14.94 -13.18
CA VAL A 75 -22.45 14.42 -13.77
C VAL A 75 -22.76 13.80 -15.13
N ASP A 76 -21.79 13.87 -16.06
CA ASP A 76 -21.88 13.25 -17.39
C ASP A 76 -20.69 12.32 -17.70
N VAL A 77 -19.71 12.24 -16.79
CA VAL A 77 -18.55 11.36 -16.86
C VAL A 77 -18.32 10.71 -15.52
N GLN A 78 -17.88 9.46 -15.52
CA GLN A 78 -17.35 8.76 -14.37
C GLN A 78 -15.87 8.44 -14.57
N LEU A 79 -15.04 8.81 -13.60
CA LEU A 79 -13.63 8.50 -13.53
C LEU A 79 -13.42 7.45 -12.44
N MET A 80 -13.03 6.25 -12.86
CA MET A 80 -12.63 5.15 -12.00
C MET A 80 -11.12 5.22 -11.78
N LEU A 81 -10.72 5.34 -10.51
CA LEU A 81 -9.32 5.44 -10.11
C LEU A 81 -8.94 4.21 -9.28
N ASP A 82 -7.80 3.61 -9.61
CA ASP A 82 -7.26 2.43 -8.93
C ASP A 82 -8.21 1.21 -8.96
N VAL A 83 -9.10 1.22 -9.95
CA VAL A 83 -10.05 0.14 -10.18
C VAL A 83 -10.44 0.11 -11.64
N SER A 84 -10.45 -1.09 -12.20
CA SER A 84 -10.74 -1.34 -13.61
C SER A 84 -11.94 -2.26 -13.81
N ASP A 85 -12.30 -3.08 -12.81
CA ASP A 85 -13.53 -3.89 -12.81
C ASP A 85 -14.68 -3.12 -12.14
N PRO A 86 -15.75 -2.76 -12.88
CA PRO A 86 -16.93 -2.12 -12.33
C PRO A 86 -17.56 -2.85 -11.14
N LYS A 87 -17.44 -4.18 -11.05
CA LYS A 87 -17.99 -4.97 -9.93
C LYS A 87 -17.26 -4.73 -8.61
N ARG A 88 -16.03 -4.23 -8.68
CA ARG A 88 -15.21 -3.88 -7.52
C ARG A 88 -15.35 -2.40 -7.13
N ALA A 89 -15.97 -1.58 -7.98
CA ALA A 89 -16.05 -0.15 -7.80
C ALA A 89 -17.27 0.27 -6.97
N PHE A 90 -17.05 1.07 -5.94
CA PHE A 90 -18.13 1.59 -5.11
C PHE A 90 -18.88 2.72 -5.84
N GLY A 91 -20.21 2.58 -5.93
CA GLY A 91 -21.05 3.60 -6.55
C GLY A 91 -20.95 3.66 -8.08
N TYR A 92 -20.54 2.59 -8.77
CA TYR A 92 -20.50 2.54 -10.23
C TYR A 92 -21.88 2.83 -10.87
N ASP A 93 -21.91 3.73 -11.86
CA ASP A 93 -23.10 4.03 -12.67
C ASP A 93 -22.90 3.63 -14.14
N LYS A 94 -23.66 2.61 -14.58
CA LYS A 94 -23.64 2.12 -15.96
C LYS A 94 -24.18 3.10 -17.01
N GLY A 95 -24.89 4.15 -16.58
CA GLY A 95 -25.45 5.18 -17.44
C GLY A 95 -24.46 6.30 -17.80
N LEU A 96 -23.30 6.35 -17.13
CA LEU A 96 -22.27 7.36 -17.36
C LEU A 96 -21.17 6.82 -18.29
N GLU A 97 -20.61 7.71 -19.11
CA GLU A 97 -19.37 7.41 -19.81
C GLU A 97 -18.25 7.19 -18.80
N THR A 98 -17.55 6.06 -18.91
CA THR A 98 -16.53 5.65 -17.94
C THR A 98 -15.12 5.83 -18.51
N LEU A 99 -14.26 6.47 -17.72
CA LEU A 99 -12.82 6.58 -17.91
C LEU A 99 -12.11 5.85 -16.77
N ILE A 100 -11.05 5.10 -17.07
CA ILE A 100 -10.25 4.39 -16.06
C ILE A 100 -8.82 4.93 -16.05
N ILE A 101 -8.27 5.18 -14.86
CA ILE A 101 -6.83 5.38 -14.63
C ILE A 101 -6.43 4.43 -13.51
N ASP A 102 -5.54 3.48 -13.81
CA ASP A 102 -5.22 2.37 -12.92
C ASP A 102 -3.78 1.88 -13.19
N HIS A 103 -3.05 1.54 -12.14
CA HIS A 103 -1.72 0.93 -12.27
C HIS A 103 -1.76 -0.61 -12.23
N HIS A 104 -2.93 -1.24 -12.02
CA HIS A 104 -2.99 -2.69 -11.93
C HIS A 104 -2.81 -3.33 -13.32
N ALA A 105 -2.19 -4.52 -13.34
CA ALA A 105 -2.18 -5.34 -14.55
C ALA A 105 -3.59 -5.92 -14.78
N VAL A 106 -4.24 -5.47 -15.85
CA VAL A 106 -5.63 -5.82 -16.16
C VAL A 106 -5.72 -6.31 -17.60
N GLU A 107 -6.47 -7.38 -17.80
CA GLU A 107 -6.81 -7.90 -19.13
C GLU A 107 -8.20 -7.38 -19.54
N ASP A 108 -8.37 -7.06 -20.82
CA ASP A 108 -9.66 -6.73 -21.45
C ASP A 108 -10.50 -5.63 -20.78
N VAL A 109 -10.07 -4.37 -20.93
CA VAL A 109 -10.79 -3.20 -20.39
C VAL A 109 -11.70 -2.58 -21.47
N PRO A 110 -13.04 -2.64 -21.32
CA PRO A 110 -13.98 -2.24 -22.38
C PRO A 110 -14.24 -0.72 -22.43
N PHE A 111 -13.63 0.05 -21.54
CA PHE A 111 -13.79 1.50 -21.43
C PHE A 111 -12.55 2.23 -21.92
N MET A 112 -12.66 3.54 -22.15
CA MET A 112 -11.48 4.38 -22.40
C MET A 112 -10.63 4.40 -21.13
N HIS A 113 -9.34 4.09 -21.26
CA HIS A 113 -8.47 3.88 -20.10
C HIS A 113 -7.03 4.31 -20.33
N LEU A 114 -6.35 4.70 -19.25
CA LEU A 114 -4.90 4.81 -19.13
C LEU A 114 -4.46 3.81 -18.05
N ILE A 115 -3.83 2.72 -18.48
CA ILE A 115 -3.34 1.68 -17.58
C ILE A 115 -1.83 1.54 -17.76
N ASP A 116 -1.09 1.66 -16.66
CA ASP A 116 0.36 1.54 -16.65
C ASP A 116 0.85 0.68 -15.47
N PRO A 117 0.99 -0.65 -15.67
CA PRO A 117 1.48 -1.56 -14.64
C PRO A 117 2.95 -1.43 -14.29
N SER A 118 3.68 -0.54 -14.97
CA SER A 118 5.05 -0.18 -14.58
C SER A 118 5.11 0.96 -13.58
N CYS A 119 4.00 1.69 -13.35
CA CYS A 119 3.94 2.76 -12.37
C CYS A 119 3.74 2.19 -10.96
N CYS A 120 4.39 2.77 -9.95
CA CYS A 120 4.37 2.24 -8.59
C CYS A 120 3.01 2.37 -7.88
N ALA A 121 2.19 3.35 -8.29
CA ALA A 121 0.88 3.69 -7.69
C ALA A 121 0.01 4.40 -8.74
N THR A 122 -1.31 4.27 -8.65
CA THR A 122 -2.27 5.09 -9.43
C THR A 122 -2.10 6.57 -9.10
N SER A 123 -1.80 6.92 -7.83
CA SER A 123 -1.50 8.29 -7.41
C SER A 123 -0.27 8.87 -8.12
N ALA A 124 0.77 8.05 -8.31
CA ALA A 124 1.97 8.45 -9.03
C ALA A 124 1.64 8.72 -10.51
N LEU A 125 0.92 7.80 -11.16
CA LEU A 125 0.47 7.95 -12.55
C LEU A 125 -0.39 9.20 -12.77
N LEU A 126 -1.32 9.49 -11.86
CA LEU A 126 -2.13 10.71 -11.89
C LEU A 126 -1.27 11.95 -11.73
N SER A 127 -0.33 11.94 -10.79
CA SER A 127 0.53 13.09 -10.61
C SER A 127 1.32 13.39 -11.88
N GLU A 128 1.85 12.38 -12.60
CA GLU A 128 2.57 12.57 -13.86
C GLU A 128 1.66 13.19 -14.93
N LEU A 129 0.45 12.66 -15.06
CA LEU A 129 -0.53 13.12 -16.05
C LEU A 129 -0.94 14.59 -15.84
N PHE A 130 -0.93 15.05 -14.60
CA PHE A 130 -1.40 16.38 -14.20
C PHE A 130 -0.31 17.25 -13.58
N SER A 131 0.95 17.06 -13.97
CA SER A 131 2.11 17.78 -13.41
C SER A 131 1.95 19.30 -13.39
N ASP A 132 1.32 19.87 -14.41
CA ASP A 132 1.13 21.32 -14.57
C ASP A 132 -0.01 21.89 -13.70
N HIS A 133 -0.79 21.02 -13.05
CA HIS A 133 -1.95 21.37 -12.23
C HIS A 133 -1.79 20.98 -10.76
N LEU A 134 -0.60 20.55 -10.37
CA LEU A 134 -0.28 20.21 -8.99
C LEU A 134 -0.21 21.45 -8.11
N ASP A 135 -0.70 21.29 -6.89
CA ASP A 135 -0.57 22.21 -5.77
C ASP A 135 -0.25 21.42 -4.50
N SER A 136 0.00 22.11 -3.38
CA SER A 136 0.36 21.44 -2.12
C SER A 136 -0.72 20.45 -1.65
N LYS A 137 -2.00 20.74 -1.95
CA LYS A 137 -3.14 19.91 -1.57
C LYS A 137 -3.18 18.62 -2.38
N SER A 138 -3.25 18.70 -3.71
CA SER A 138 -3.21 17.52 -4.58
C SER A 138 -1.93 16.70 -4.36
N SER A 139 -0.79 17.38 -4.19
CA SER A 139 0.50 16.71 -4.09
C SER A 139 0.66 15.90 -2.80
N VAL A 140 0.18 16.38 -1.65
CA VAL A 140 0.21 15.57 -0.41
C VAL A 140 -0.69 14.33 -0.50
N CYS A 141 -1.80 14.41 -1.26
CA CYS A 141 -2.69 13.27 -1.48
C CYS A 141 -2.02 12.19 -2.31
N PHE A 142 -1.44 12.60 -3.45
CA PHE A 142 -0.76 11.67 -4.33
C PHE A 142 0.49 11.08 -3.68
N LEU A 143 1.20 11.88 -2.87
CA LEU A 143 2.36 11.39 -2.12
C LEU A 143 1.94 10.33 -1.09
N ALA A 144 0.81 10.49 -0.39
CA ALA A 144 0.33 9.47 0.55
C ALA A 144 0.07 8.13 -0.14
N GLY A 145 -0.61 8.15 -1.30
CA GLY A 145 -0.85 6.94 -2.09
C GLY A 145 0.44 6.28 -2.59
N LEU A 146 1.36 7.08 -3.14
CA LEU A 146 2.68 6.62 -3.57
C LEU A 146 3.45 5.95 -2.41
N LEU A 147 3.48 6.59 -1.23
CA LEU A 147 4.19 6.03 -0.07
C LEU A 147 3.54 4.74 0.43
N ALA A 148 2.22 4.62 0.40
CA ALA A 148 1.54 3.40 0.83
C ALA A 148 1.93 2.20 -0.06
N ASP A 149 1.87 2.37 -1.37
CA ASP A 149 2.12 1.29 -2.34
C ASP A 149 3.58 0.95 -2.54
N THR A 150 4.49 1.84 -2.14
CA THR A 150 5.95 1.61 -2.19
C THR A 150 6.54 1.21 -0.83
N GLY A 151 5.72 1.09 0.21
CA GLY A 151 6.21 0.79 1.57
C GLY A 151 7.11 1.88 2.11
N VAL A 152 6.74 3.14 1.87
CA VAL A 152 7.54 4.35 2.11
C VAL A 152 8.87 4.25 1.35
N LEU A 153 8.77 4.05 0.03
CA LEU A 153 9.91 3.88 -0.87
C LEU A 153 10.91 2.80 -0.43
N SER A 154 10.43 1.69 0.12
CA SER A 154 11.26 0.58 0.63
C SER A 154 10.97 -0.78 -0.03
N TYR A 155 10.04 -0.86 -0.97
CA TYR A 155 9.66 -2.11 -1.65
C TYR A 155 10.34 -2.27 -3.01
N SER A 156 10.19 -3.46 -3.61
CA SER A 156 10.83 -3.82 -4.88
C SER A 156 10.29 -3.05 -6.10
N ASN A 157 9.14 -2.38 -5.97
CA ASN A 157 8.53 -1.53 -7.01
C ASN A 157 9.07 -0.09 -6.98
N VAL A 158 10.10 0.19 -6.17
CA VAL A 158 10.77 1.49 -6.12
C VAL A 158 11.90 1.52 -7.13
N ASP A 159 11.70 2.31 -8.17
CA ASP A 159 12.66 2.61 -9.21
C ASP A 159 12.95 4.12 -9.28
N GLU A 160 13.76 4.52 -10.26
CA GLU A 160 14.06 5.94 -10.51
C GLU A 160 12.79 6.76 -10.80
N ARG A 161 11.78 6.16 -11.45
CA ARG A 161 10.50 6.84 -11.77
C ARG A 161 9.73 7.16 -10.49
N ALA A 162 9.55 6.19 -9.60
CA ALA A 162 8.88 6.37 -8.31
C ALA A 162 9.54 7.45 -7.44
N LEU A 163 10.88 7.53 -7.46
CA LEU A 163 11.64 8.54 -6.72
C LEU A 163 11.49 9.93 -7.33
N ASN A 164 11.53 10.04 -8.66
CA ASN A 164 11.26 11.30 -9.36
C ASN A 164 9.83 11.79 -9.13
N ASP A 165 8.84 10.90 -9.05
CA ASP A 165 7.47 11.25 -8.70
C ASP A 165 7.36 11.81 -7.28
N ALA A 166 8.00 11.15 -6.30
CA ALA A 166 8.04 11.64 -4.93
C ALA A 166 8.72 13.03 -4.82
N ILE A 167 9.85 13.23 -5.51
CA ILE A 167 10.56 14.52 -5.57
C ILE A 167 9.66 15.61 -6.17
N ARG A 168 9.02 15.32 -7.30
CA ARG A 168 8.11 16.25 -7.98
C ARG A 168 6.94 16.67 -7.10
N LEU A 169 6.37 15.74 -6.34
CA LEU A 169 5.30 16.02 -5.38
C LEU A 169 5.78 16.90 -4.23
N VAL A 170 6.97 16.64 -3.69
CA VAL A 170 7.60 17.49 -2.65
C VAL A 170 7.88 18.89 -3.19
N GLN A 171 8.43 19.02 -4.40
CA GLN A 171 8.67 20.30 -5.08
C GLN A 171 7.37 21.07 -5.34
N ALA A 172 6.25 20.37 -5.61
CA ALA A 172 4.92 20.96 -5.72
C ALA A 172 4.27 21.32 -4.36
N GLY A 173 5.00 21.13 -3.26
CA GLY A 173 4.60 21.56 -1.91
C GLY A 173 3.94 20.48 -1.05
N ALA A 174 4.05 19.19 -1.41
CA ALA A 174 3.58 18.11 -0.56
C ALA A 174 4.31 18.11 0.80
N ASN A 175 3.54 17.99 1.89
CA ASN A 175 4.11 17.78 3.22
C ASN A 175 4.42 16.29 3.41
N TRP A 176 5.71 15.94 3.46
CA TRP A 176 6.15 14.55 3.61
C TRP A 176 5.58 13.89 4.86
N ASN A 177 5.67 14.55 6.03
CA ASN A 177 5.23 13.98 7.30
C ASN A 177 3.72 13.70 7.30
N ALA A 178 2.93 14.60 6.71
CA ALA A 178 1.49 14.35 6.55
C ALA A 178 1.25 13.13 5.66
N ALA A 179 1.87 13.08 4.47
CA ALA A 179 1.73 11.93 3.58
C ALA A 179 2.15 10.61 4.24
N TYR A 180 3.27 10.61 4.96
CA TYR A 180 3.76 9.45 5.72
C TYR A 180 2.75 8.97 6.76
N VAL A 181 2.18 9.88 7.56
CA VAL A 181 1.22 9.53 8.61
C VAL A 181 -0.03 8.86 8.04
N GLU A 182 -0.55 9.32 6.90
CA GLU A 182 -1.70 8.65 6.26
C GLU A 182 -1.32 7.33 5.63
N ALA A 183 -0.20 7.29 4.91
CA ALA A 183 0.30 6.09 4.24
C ALA A 183 0.52 4.92 5.21
N THR A 184 0.80 5.22 6.47
CA THR A 184 1.19 4.23 7.48
C THR A 184 0.25 4.21 8.69
N LYS A 185 -0.93 4.83 8.58
CA LYS A 185 -1.76 5.19 9.72
C LYS A 185 -2.15 4.01 10.62
N ILE A 186 -2.03 4.24 11.93
CA ILE A 186 -2.66 3.46 13.00
C ILE A 186 -3.53 4.41 13.80
N CYS A 187 -4.83 4.13 13.86
CA CYS A 187 -5.78 5.02 14.49
C CYS A 187 -5.88 4.81 16.00
N GLY A 188 -5.24 5.68 16.78
CA GLY A 188 -5.33 5.68 18.23
C GLY A 188 -4.82 4.41 18.93
N MET A 189 -4.93 4.41 20.26
CA MET A 189 -4.34 3.38 21.10
C MET A 189 -5.08 2.05 21.09
N GLU A 190 -6.40 2.06 20.89
CA GLU A 190 -7.17 0.81 20.85
C GLU A 190 -6.84 0.00 19.60
N GLN A 191 -6.67 0.66 18.44
CA GLN A 191 -6.16 -0.03 17.24
C GLN A 191 -4.72 -0.51 17.44
N ALA A 192 -3.85 0.34 18.00
CA ALA A 192 -2.48 -0.06 18.32
C ALA A 192 -2.43 -1.31 19.21
N LYS A 193 -3.28 -1.38 20.24
CA LYS A 193 -3.40 -2.55 21.13
C LYS A 193 -3.96 -3.77 20.40
N ARG A 194 -4.92 -3.63 19.48
CA ARG A 194 -5.39 -4.75 18.62
C ARG A 194 -4.27 -5.29 17.74
N ILE A 195 -3.53 -4.41 17.08
CA ILE A 195 -2.36 -4.78 16.26
C ILE A 195 -1.31 -5.49 17.12
N ALA A 196 -0.99 -4.98 18.32
CA ALA A 196 -0.05 -5.63 19.23
C ALA A 196 -0.46 -7.06 19.59
N ARG A 197 -1.76 -7.32 19.80
CA ARG A 197 -2.28 -8.67 20.05
C ARG A 197 -2.16 -9.58 18.83
N LEU A 198 -2.34 -9.06 17.61
CA LEU A 198 -2.07 -9.82 16.38
C LEU A 198 -0.58 -10.13 16.21
N LEU A 199 0.31 -9.15 16.42
CA LEU A 199 1.76 -9.34 16.30
C LEU A 199 2.28 -10.41 17.28
N ARG A 200 1.67 -10.54 18.46
CA ARG A 200 2.00 -11.61 19.42
C ARG A 200 1.72 -13.02 18.90
N LYS A 201 0.76 -13.16 18.00
CA LYS A 201 0.33 -14.43 17.40
C LYS A 201 1.16 -14.81 16.17
N VAL A 202 2.07 -13.95 15.72
CA VAL A 202 2.97 -14.24 14.61
C VAL A 202 3.97 -15.30 15.03
N TYR A 203 4.17 -16.29 14.17
CA TYR A 203 5.20 -17.31 14.35
C TYR A 203 5.99 -17.51 13.06
N GLU A 204 7.20 -18.03 13.19
CA GLU A 204 8.00 -18.46 12.05
C GLU A 204 7.70 -19.94 11.73
N TYR A 205 7.16 -20.20 10.54
CA TYR A 205 6.83 -21.57 10.11
C TYR A 205 8.07 -22.30 9.56
N LYS A 206 8.88 -21.59 8.78
CA LYS A 206 10.17 -22.01 8.23
C LYS A 206 11.11 -20.81 8.18
N PRO A 207 12.44 -20.99 8.05
CA PRO A 207 13.38 -19.89 7.93
C PRO A 207 12.94 -18.85 6.89
N GLY A 208 12.60 -17.64 7.35
CA GLY A 208 12.16 -16.53 6.49
C GLY A 208 10.66 -16.55 6.11
N VAL A 209 9.86 -17.46 6.67
CA VAL A 209 8.41 -17.54 6.46
C VAL A 209 7.67 -17.26 7.77
N PHE A 210 6.96 -16.12 7.81
CA PHE A 210 6.23 -15.68 9.00
C PHE A 210 4.72 -15.72 8.77
N VAL A 211 3.99 -16.24 9.75
CA VAL A 211 2.56 -16.54 9.61
C VAL A 211 1.79 -15.95 10.77
N LEU A 212 0.68 -15.28 10.44
CA LEU A 212 -0.40 -14.89 11.32
C LEU A 212 -1.66 -15.63 10.87
N SER A 213 -2.22 -16.48 11.73
CA SER A 213 -3.42 -17.26 11.41
C SER A 213 -4.40 -17.14 12.58
N VAL A 214 -5.57 -16.56 12.34
CA VAL A 214 -6.53 -16.23 13.41
C VAL A 214 -7.91 -16.86 13.13
N PRO A 215 -8.37 -17.80 13.97
CA PRO A 215 -9.68 -18.43 13.82
C PRO A 215 -10.82 -17.44 14.08
N LYS A 216 -12.03 -17.81 13.67
CA LYS A 216 -13.22 -16.95 13.75
C LYS A 216 -13.50 -16.50 15.19
N GLU A 217 -13.41 -17.42 16.15
CA GLU A 217 -13.74 -17.17 17.55
C GLU A 217 -12.82 -16.11 18.16
N ASP A 218 -11.51 -16.26 17.95
CA ASP A 218 -10.48 -15.32 18.43
C ASP A 218 -10.61 -13.96 17.74
N ARG A 219 -10.91 -13.93 16.43
CA ARG A 219 -11.18 -12.68 15.70
C ARG A 219 -12.34 -11.90 16.32
N LEU A 220 -13.44 -12.59 16.66
CA LEU A 220 -14.63 -12.00 17.24
C LEU A 220 -14.40 -11.57 18.69
N GLU A 221 -13.77 -12.41 19.51
CA GLU A 221 -13.47 -12.13 20.91
C GLU A 221 -12.57 -10.91 21.07
N GLN A 222 -11.55 -10.79 20.22
CA GLN A 222 -10.56 -9.71 20.31
C GLN A 222 -10.97 -8.44 19.55
N GLY A 223 -12.05 -8.50 18.78
CA GLY A 223 -12.55 -7.39 17.97
C GLY A 223 -11.65 -7.00 16.80
N PHE A 224 -10.92 -7.96 16.20
CA PHE A 224 -9.99 -7.65 15.11
C PHE A 224 -10.72 -7.30 13.80
N THR A 225 -10.37 -6.15 13.23
CA THR A 225 -10.88 -5.66 11.95
C THR A 225 -10.00 -6.13 10.79
N ASP A 226 -10.53 -6.09 9.56
CA ASP A 226 -9.72 -6.39 8.36
C ASP A 226 -8.50 -5.45 8.22
N ASP A 227 -8.65 -4.21 8.66
CA ASP A 227 -7.59 -3.19 8.66
C ASP A 227 -6.46 -3.56 9.63
N ASP A 228 -6.79 -4.03 10.84
CA ASP A 228 -5.80 -4.49 11.82
C ASP A 228 -4.92 -5.61 11.25
N PHE A 229 -5.49 -6.54 10.47
CA PHE A 229 -4.73 -7.60 9.80
C PHE A 229 -3.85 -7.08 8.67
N SER A 230 -4.30 -6.05 7.94
CA SER A 230 -3.52 -5.40 6.89
C SER A 230 -2.29 -4.72 7.48
N ILE A 231 -2.49 -3.92 8.53
CA ILE A 231 -1.41 -3.22 9.24
C ILE A 231 -0.45 -4.21 9.88
N ALA A 232 -0.95 -5.24 10.56
CA ALA A 232 -0.11 -6.29 11.14
C ALA A 232 0.76 -6.98 10.07
N LEU A 233 0.19 -7.30 8.90
CA LEU A 233 0.94 -7.88 7.78
C LEU A 233 2.01 -6.91 7.24
N SER A 234 1.74 -5.60 7.20
CA SER A 234 2.74 -4.58 6.84
C SER A 234 3.88 -4.50 7.85
N ILE A 235 3.58 -4.56 9.16
CA ILE A 235 4.60 -4.56 10.23
C ILE A 235 5.40 -5.87 10.24
N MET A 236 4.78 -7.02 9.91
CA MET A 236 5.51 -8.29 9.76
C MET A 236 6.67 -8.16 8.76
N GLN A 237 6.49 -7.38 7.68
CA GLN A 237 7.56 -7.11 6.71
C GLN A 237 8.74 -6.33 7.29
N TRP A 238 8.66 -5.78 8.50
CA TRP A 238 9.82 -5.17 9.14
C TRP A 238 10.87 -6.19 9.54
N ILE A 239 10.52 -7.48 9.63
CA ILE A 239 11.51 -8.54 9.83
C ILE A 239 12.45 -8.58 8.63
N GLY A 240 13.71 -8.21 8.85
CA GLY A 240 14.69 -7.99 7.79
C GLY A 240 14.94 -9.23 6.94
N ARG A 241 15.00 -10.41 7.59
CA ARG A 241 15.28 -11.70 6.93
C ARG A 241 14.06 -12.39 6.31
N GLY A 242 12.86 -11.82 6.44
CA GLY A 242 11.65 -12.45 5.92
C GLY A 242 11.55 -12.41 4.40
N LEU A 243 11.09 -13.52 3.81
CA LEU A 243 10.87 -13.71 2.38
C LEU A 243 9.40 -13.92 2.04
N LEU A 244 8.62 -14.47 2.97
CA LEU A 244 7.17 -14.66 2.82
C LEU A 244 6.47 -14.36 4.13
N PHE A 245 5.40 -13.59 4.05
CA PHE A 245 4.56 -13.18 5.16
C PHE A 245 3.11 -13.53 4.81
N ILE A 246 2.46 -14.29 5.67
CA ILE A 246 1.11 -14.81 5.45
C ILE A 246 0.22 -14.31 6.57
N SER A 247 -0.89 -13.67 6.23
CA SER A 247 -1.95 -13.31 7.17
C SER A 247 -3.25 -13.97 6.73
N ALA A 248 -3.77 -14.88 7.55
CA ALA A 248 -4.98 -15.63 7.27
C ALA A 248 -5.98 -15.50 8.42
N ARG A 249 -7.26 -15.33 8.06
CA ARG A 249 -8.34 -15.18 9.04
C ARG A 249 -9.63 -15.73 8.52
N GLU A 250 -10.41 -16.34 9.41
CA GLU A 250 -11.76 -16.78 9.09
C GLU A 250 -12.75 -15.61 9.24
N ASN A 251 -13.71 -15.52 8.31
CA ASN A 251 -14.75 -14.49 8.31
C ASN A 251 -15.94 -14.91 9.17
N ASN A 252 -16.69 -13.92 9.63
CA ASN A 252 -17.94 -14.14 10.36
C ASN A 252 -19.13 -14.42 9.42
N ASN A 253 -19.08 -15.54 8.71
CA ASN A 253 -20.14 -15.97 7.79
C ASN A 253 -20.82 -17.25 8.31
N GLN A 254 -22.01 -17.55 7.75
CA GLN A 254 -22.72 -18.82 8.00
C GLN A 254 -21.95 -20.02 7.46
N MET A 255 -21.33 -19.86 6.29
CA MET A 255 -20.39 -20.82 5.72
C MET A 255 -18.95 -20.39 5.98
N PRO A 256 -18.00 -21.32 6.20
CA PRO A 256 -16.61 -20.96 6.46
C PRO A 256 -16.01 -20.31 5.22
N VAL A 257 -15.46 -19.11 5.42
CA VAL A 257 -14.76 -18.35 4.38
C VAL A 257 -13.48 -17.79 5.00
N THR A 258 -12.35 -18.08 4.39
CA THR A 258 -11.03 -17.61 4.82
C THR A 258 -10.54 -16.51 3.89
N ASN A 259 -10.16 -15.37 4.45
CA ASN A 259 -9.37 -14.36 3.75
C ASN A 259 -7.91 -14.63 4.05
N ILE A 260 -7.08 -14.74 3.00
CA ILE A 260 -5.64 -14.92 3.12
C ILE A 260 -4.91 -13.90 2.27
N SER A 261 -3.92 -13.26 2.87
CA SER A 261 -3.09 -12.23 2.26
C SER A 261 -1.62 -12.64 2.34
N PHE A 262 -0.90 -12.39 1.26
CA PHE A 262 0.51 -12.69 1.10
C PHE A 262 1.28 -11.38 0.85
N ARG A 263 2.43 -11.27 1.51
CA ARG A 263 3.51 -10.35 1.12
C ARG A 263 4.76 -11.17 0.95
N SER A 264 5.57 -10.85 -0.05
CA SER A 264 6.79 -11.61 -0.32
C SER A 264 7.92 -10.71 -0.78
N ARG A 265 9.11 -11.27 -0.77
CA ARG A 265 10.31 -10.71 -1.40
C ARG A 265 10.88 -11.75 -2.34
N HIS A 266 11.64 -11.30 -3.34
CA HIS A 266 12.34 -12.21 -4.25
C HIS A 266 13.17 -13.24 -3.45
N PRO A 267 13.18 -14.53 -3.83
CA PRO A 267 12.60 -15.11 -5.05
C PRO A 267 11.15 -15.59 -4.93
N LEU A 268 10.49 -15.40 -3.79
CA LEU A 268 9.10 -15.83 -3.62
C LEU A 268 8.14 -14.76 -4.16
N GLU A 269 7.09 -15.21 -4.84
CA GLU A 269 6.09 -14.32 -5.41
C GLU A 269 4.72 -14.57 -4.77
N ALA A 270 4.21 -13.58 -4.06
CA ALA A 270 2.89 -13.60 -3.41
C ALA A 270 1.78 -13.97 -4.41
N ILE A 271 1.85 -13.45 -5.63
CA ILE A 271 0.86 -13.72 -6.68
C ILE A 271 0.78 -15.21 -7.06
N ALA A 272 1.89 -15.95 -6.95
CA ALA A 272 1.92 -17.37 -7.27
C ALA A 272 1.07 -18.18 -6.29
N TYR A 273 1.07 -17.83 -5.00
CA TYR A 273 0.22 -18.46 -3.98
C TYR A 273 -1.24 -18.04 -4.14
N ALA A 274 -1.50 -16.75 -4.34
CA ALA A 274 -2.85 -16.23 -4.48
C ALA A 274 -3.57 -16.84 -5.70
N LYS A 275 -2.92 -16.95 -6.85
CA LYS A 275 -3.52 -17.54 -8.07
C LYS A 275 -3.90 -19.01 -7.88
N ARG A 276 -3.13 -19.81 -7.14
CA ARG A 276 -3.48 -21.21 -6.80
C ARG A 276 -4.76 -21.31 -5.97
N LEU A 277 -5.15 -20.22 -5.30
CA LEU A 277 -6.40 -20.08 -4.53
C LEU A 277 -7.50 -19.32 -5.29
N ASN A 278 -7.35 -19.11 -6.61
CA ASN A 278 -8.23 -18.26 -7.42
C ASN A 278 -8.31 -16.79 -6.93
N GLY A 279 -7.25 -16.32 -6.30
CA GLY A 279 -7.05 -14.92 -5.93
C GLY A 279 -6.25 -14.14 -6.97
N GLY A 280 -5.74 -12.97 -6.56
CA GLY A 280 -4.99 -12.07 -7.43
C GLY A 280 -4.27 -10.97 -6.63
N GLY A 281 -3.72 -10.00 -7.35
CA GLY A 281 -2.96 -8.88 -6.80
C GLY A 281 -1.65 -8.66 -7.55
N HIS A 282 -0.72 -7.96 -6.89
CA HIS A 282 0.62 -7.65 -7.38
C HIS A 282 1.58 -8.81 -7.15
N ARG A 283 2.70 -8.80 -7.89
CA ARG A 283 3.75 -9.84 -7.82
C ARG A 283 4.19 -10.15 -6.39
N MET A 284 4.44 -9.12 -5.58
CA MET A 284 4.91 -9.22 -4.19
C MET A 284 3.83 -8.99 -3.12
N ALA A 285 2.59 -8.68 -3.53
CA ALA A 285 1.49 -8.39 -2.63
C ALA A 285 0.17 -8.88 -3.23
N ALA A 286 -0.35 -10.00 -2.73
CA ALA A 286 -1.53 -10.64 -3.32
C ALA A 286 -2.44 -11.23 -2.23
N ALA A 287 -3.68 -11.55 -2.58
CA ALA A 287 -4.64 -12.10 -1.65
C ALA A 287 -5.66 -13.02 -2.35
N ALA A 288 -6.32 -13.86 -1.54
CA ALA A 288 -7.41 -14.71 -1.98
C ALA A 288 -8.52 -14.76 -0.91
N LYS A 289 -9.75 -15.01 -1.36
CA LYS A 289 -10.91 -15.31 -0.52
C LYS A 289 -11.37 -16.72 -0.87
N VAL A 290 -11.25 -17.63 0.09
CA VAL A 290 -11.48 -19.07 -0.13
C VAL A 290 -12.70 -19.50 0.66
N SER A 291 -13.67 -20.13 0.00
CA SER A 291 -14.86 -20.71 0.65
C SER A 291 -14.54 -22.02 1.37
N ASN A 292 -13.63 -21.95 2.34
CA ASN A 292 -13.23 -23.06 3.18
C ASN A 292 -12.75 -22.60 4.57
N ARG A 293 -12.66 -23.53 5.53
CA ARG A 293 -12.19 -23.30 6.91
C ARG A 293 -10.71 -22.94 6.93
N LEU A 294 -10.33 -22.11 7.90
CA LEU A 294 -8.95 -21.63 8.05
C LEU A 294 -7.93 -22.77 8.11
N SER A 295 -8.22 -23.84 8.86
CA SER A 295 -7.32 -24.98 9.03
C SER A 295 -6.99 -25.67 7.70
N GLU A 296 -8.00 -25.92 6.86
CA GLU A 296 -7.85 -26.61 5.58
C GLU A 296 -7.10 -25.74 4.55
N VAL A 297 -7.38 -24.43 4.56
CA VAL A 297 -6.66 -23.46 3.71
C VAL A 297 -5.19 -23.37 4.12
N MET A 298 -4.92 -23.26 5.43
CA MET A 298 -3.54 -23.15 5.93
C MET A 298 -2.75 -24.44 5.72
N GLU A 299 -3.34 -25.62 5.91
CA GLU A 299 -2.68 -26.90 5.60
C GLU A 299 -2.22 -26.95 4.14
N THR A 300 -3.13 -26.62 3.22
CA THR A 300 -2.85 -26.59 1.77
C THR A 300 -1.74 -25.60 1.43
N VAL A 301 -1.84 -24.37 1.94
CA VAL A 301 -0.87 -23.30 1.65
C VAL A 301 0.50 -23.61 2.22
N LEU A 302 0.59 -24.09 3.47
CA LEU A 302 1.86 -24.41 4.11
C LEU A 302 2.56 -25.61 3.45
N ALA A 303 1.80 -26.54 2.85
CA ALA A 303 2.36 -27.60 2.01
C ALA A 303 3.05 -27.03 0.74
N TRP A 304 2.41 -26.08 0.05
CA TRP A 304 3.04 -25.39 -1.09
C TRP A 304 4.29 -24.63 -0.68
N VAL A 305 4.20 -23.87 0.41
CA VAL A 305 5.33 -23.10 0.94
C VAL A 305 6.50 -24.01 1.30
N THR A 306 6.23 -25.16 1.90
CA THR A 306 7.26 -26.17 2.21
C THR A 306 7.98 -26.62 0.95
N ALA A 307 7.25 -26.99 -0.10
CA ALA A 307 7.85 -27.42 -1.37
C ALA A 307 8.70 -26.30 -2.00
N ASP A 308 8.19 -25.07 -2.05
CA ASP A 308 8.87 -23.93 -2.68
C ASP A 308 10.13 -23.53 -1.88
N VAL A 309 10.09 -23.51 -0.54
CA VAL A 309 11.25 -23.19 0.31
C VAL A 309 12.32 -24.28 0.28
N ASP A 310 11.93 -25.55 0.24
CA ASP A 310 12.88 -26.66 0.17
C ASP A 310 13.62 -26.67 -1.18
N ALA A 311 12.93 -26.34 -2.29
CA ALA A 311 13.55 -26.17 -3.60
C ALA A 311 14.54 -24.98 -3.64
N LEU A 312 14.22 -23.87 -2.96
CA LEU A 312 15.14 -22.74 -2.83
C LEU A 312 16.39 -23.07 -2.01
N SER A 313 16.24 -23.87 -0.95
CA SER A 313 17.36 -24.27 -0.10
C SER A 313 18.37 -25.16 -0.83
N GLN A 314 17.91 -25.93 -1.82
CA GLN A 314 18.77 -26.76 -2.68
C GLN A 314 19.53 -25.96 -3.75
N THR A 315 19.08 -24.74 -4.05
CA THR A 315 19.60 -23.91 -5.16
C THR A 315 20.40 -22.69 -4.70
N ARG A 316 20.37 -22.34 -3.41
CA ARG A 316 21.09 -21.17 -2.89
C ARG A 316 22.59 -21.41 -2.66
N ASN A 317 23.41 -20.77 -3.50
CA ASN A 317 24.72 -20.26 -3.14
C ASN A 317 24.55 -18.84 -2.56
N GLU A 318 24.59 -18.69 -1.23
CA GLU A 318 24.56 -17.42 -0.46
C GLU A 318 23.44 -16.38 -0.80
N PRO A 319 22.99 -15.56 0.15
CA PRO A 319 22.19 -14.38 -0.21
C PRO A 319 23.01 -13.49 -1.16
N ALA A 320 22.38 -12.92 -2.19
CA ALA A 320 23.06 -11.98 -3.09
C ALA A 320 23.68 -10.85 -2.26
N ASN A 321 25.01 -10.80 -2.19
CA ASN A 321 25.72 -9.81 -1.39
C ASN A 321 25.27 -8.40 -1.80
N LEU A 322 25.02 -7.55 -0.81
CA LEU A 322 24.75 -6.13 -1.03
C LEU A 322 25.91 -5.54 -1.82
N ASN A 323 25.60 -4.81 -2.89
CA ASN A 323 26.61 -4.06 -3.62
C ASN A 323 26.90 -2.74 -2.86
N GLU A 324 27.93 -2.01 -3.30
CA GLU A 324 28.31 -0.75 -2.67
C GLU A 324 27.17 0.30 -2.68
N LEU A 325 26.38 0.35 -3.75
CA LEU A 325 25.24 1.26 -3.86
C LEU A 325 24.13 0.91 -2.86
N ASP A 326 23.84 -0.38 -2.66
CA ASP A 326 22.87 -0.82 -1.66
C ASP A 326 23.30 -0.44 -0.24
N LEU A 327 24.61 -0.49 0.06
CA LEU A 327 25.16 -0.10 1.35
C LEU A 327 25.07 1.42 1.57
N GLN A 328 25.45 2.22 0.57
CA GLN A 328 25.31 3.68 0.63
C GLN A 328 23.83 4.08 0.80
N LEU A 329 22.91 3.41 0.08
CA LEU A 329 21.49 3.64 0.21
C LEU A 329 20.97 3.24 1.60
N ALA A 330 21.45 2.13 2.16
CA ALA A 330 21.12 1.70 3.51
C ALA A 330 21.56 2.71 4.57
N GLU A 331 22.69 3.40 4.38
CA GLU A 331 23.12 4.49 5.28
C GLU A 331 22.15 5.67 5.26
N LEU A 332 21.64 6.05 4.08
CA LEU A 332 20.63 7.13 3.95
C LEU A 332 19.30 6.72 4.60
N TYR A 333 18.86 5.48 4.40
CA TYR A 333 17.67 4.95 5.06
C TYR A 333 17.86 4.82 6.57
N ALA A 334 19.03 4.42 7.07
CA ALA A 334 19.29 4.34 8.50
C ALA A 334 19.23 5.73 9.17
N LYS A 335 19.81 6.75 8.54
CA LYS A 335 19.79 8.15 9.03
C LYS A 335 18.37 8.71 9.12
N SER A 336 17.50 8.33 8.19
CA SER A 336 16.11 8.79 8.11
C SER A 336 15.10 7.83 8.77
N GLU A 337 15.58 6.81 9.48
CA GLU A 337 14.75 5.74 10.06
C GLU A 337 13.72 5.18 9.07
N LEU A 338 14.22 4.80 7.88
CA LEU A 338 13.43 4.36 6.73
C LEU A 338 12.43 5.44 6.28
N LEU A 339 12.94 6.66 6.08
CA LEU A 339 12.18 7.82 5.62
C LEU A 339 10.99 8.21 6.52
N SER A 340 11.05 7.86 7.80
CA SER A 340 10.07 8.27 8.81
C SER A 340 10.46 9.57 9.53
N VAL A 341 11.70 10.04 9.36
CA VAL A 341 12.24 11.32 9.87
C VAL A 341 13.07 12.06 8.84
N ASP A 342 13.12 13.38 9.03
CA ASP A 342 14.14 14.26 8.44
C ASP A 342 14.27 14.11 6.91
N VAL A 343 13.14 13.87 6.24
CA VAL A 343 13.11 13.72 4.78
C VAL A 343 13.11 15.08 4.11
N THR A 344 14.17 15.33 3.34
CA THR A 344 14.37 16.55 2.55
C THR A 344 14.43 16.20 1.06
N GLU A 345 14.24 17.21 0.21
CA GLU A 345 14.43 17.04 -1.24
C GLU A 345 15.84 16.55 -1.58
N GLU A 346 16.88 17.06 -0.91
CA GLU A 346 18.28 16.64 -1.10
C GLU A 346 18.49 15.16 -0.75
N LEU A 347 17.86 14.67 0.33
CA LEU A 347 17.88 13.27 0.68
C LEU A 347 17.24 12.40 -0.41
N LEU A 348 16.06 12.82 -0.91
CA LEU A 348 15.35 12.09 -1.97
C LEU A 348 16.15 12.08 -3.29
N LEU A 349 16.78 13.19 -3.67
CA LEU A 349 17.67 13.27 -4.83
C LEU A 349 18.87 12.33 -4.69
N SER A 350 19.47 12.26 -3.50
CA SER A 350 20.59 11.35 -3.22
C SER A 350 20.17 9.89 -3.33
N ILE A 351 18.98 9.55 -2.83
CA ILE A 351 18.40 8.20 -2.97
C ILE A 351 18.13 7.89 -4.45
N CYS A 352 17.54 8.83 -5.19
CA CYS A 352 17.26 8.71 -6.62
C CYS A 352 18.53 8.43 -7.43
N ASP A 353 19.62 9.17 -7.16
CA ASP A 353 20.91 8.97 -7.82
C ASP A 353 21.51 7.57 -7.56
N LEU A 354 21.37 7.04 -6.34
CA LEU A 354 21.86 5.69 -6.04
C LEU A 354 21.01 4.61 -6.73
N VAL A 355 19.69 4.79 -6.76
CA VAL A 355 18.76 3.84 -7.41
C VAL A 355 18.94 3.85 -8.93
N SER A 356 19.10 5.01 -9.57
CA SER A 356 19.34 5.11 -11.02
C SER A 356 20.66 4.45 -11.45
N LYS A 357 21.64 4.35 -10.55
CA LYS A 357 22.91 3.62 -10.75
C LYS A 357 22.81 2.11 -10.48
N GLY A 358 21.65 1.60 -10.09
CA GLY A 358 21.40 0.17 -9.83
C GLY A 358 21.42 -0.23 -8.36
N GLY A 359 21.33 0.72 -7.42
CA GLY A 359 21.01 0.45 -6.03
C GLY A 359 19.57 -0.06 -5.87
N SER A 360 19.34 -0.98 -4.94
CA SER A 360 18.01 -1.54 -4.67
C SER A 360 17.46 -1.04 -3.35
N ALA A 361 16.36 -0.28 -3.43
CA ALA A 361 15.62 0.21 -2.26
C ALA A 361 15.23 -0.93 -1.30
N GLU A 362 14.67 -2.02 -1.83
CA GLU A 362 14.28 -3.17 -0.99
C GLU A 362 15.47 -3.79 -0.24
N ARG A 363 16.60 -4.04 -0.93
CA ARG A 363 17.79 -4.62 -0.28
C ARG A 363 18.41 -3.68 0.75
N ALA A 364 18.47 -2.39 0.44
CA ALA A 364 18.95 -1.37 1.38
C ALA A 364 18.05 -1.27 2.62
N ALA A 365 16.71 -1.28 2.44
CA ALA A 365 15.77 -1.29 3.55
C ALA A 365 15.89 -2.56 4.39
N MET A 366 16.08 -3.73 3.76
CA MET A 366 16.36 -4.98 4.46
C MET A 366 17.64 -4.91 5.30
N LYS A 367 18.70 -4.24 4.80
CA LYS A 367 19.93 -4.03 5.55
C LYS A 367 19.70 -3.19 6.81
N VAL A 368 18.94 -2.11 6.73
CA VAL A 368 18.57 -1.32 7.93
C VAL A 368 17.77 -2.15 8.93
N ARG A 369 16.96 -3.08 8.43
CA ARG A 369 16.10 -3.98 9.22
C ARG A 369 16.80 -5.28 9.63
N GLU A 370 18.11 -5.44 9.41
CA GLU A 370 18.79 -6.75 9.55
C GLU A 370 18.68 -7.34 10.96
N ASN A 371 18.60 -6.48 11.99
CA ASN A 371 18.47 -6.86 13.39
C ASN A 371 17.01 -6.85 13.88
N ILE A 372 16.04 -6.61 12.99
CA ILE A 372 14.62 -6.72 13.32
C ILE A 372 14.19 -8.15 13.00
N ASP A 373 13.82 -8.87 14.05
CA ASP A 373 13.39 -10.27 14.00
C ASP A 373 12.03 -10.47 14.68
N LEU A 374 11.62 -11.73 14.84
CA LEU A 374 10.36 -12.06 15.49
C LEU A 374 10.32 -11.61 16.95
N GLU A 375 11.44 -11.73 17.67
CA GLU A 375 11.54 -11.27 19.06
C GLU A 375 11.37 -9.76 19.15
N SER A 376 11.95 -9.00 18.22
CA SER A 376 11.78 -7.55 18.12
C SER A 376 10.30 -7.14 18.00
N LEU A 377 9.51 -7.88 17.22
CA LEU A 377 8.06 -7.66 17.09
C LEU A 377 7.29 -8.04 18.36
N GLN A 378 7.72 -9.07 19.08
CA GLN A 378 7.13 -9.45 20.37
C GLN A 378 7.43 -8.40 21.44
N GLN A 379 8.66 -7.88 21.49
CA GLN A 379 9.05 -6.78 22.37
C GLN A 379 8.29 -5.48 22.03
N LEU A 380 8.03 -5.22 20.75
CA LEU A 380 7.16 -4.12 20.33
C LEU A 380 5.74 -4.32 20.89
N SER A 381 5.18 -5.53 20.76
CA SER A 381 3.87 -5.87 21.33
C SER A 381 3.83 -5.65 22.85
N ASP A 382 4.86 -6.07 23.59
CA ASP A 382 4.96 -5.85 25.05
C ASP A 382 4.95 -4.37 25.38
N TRP A 383 5.74 -3.58 24.67
CA TRP A 383 5.82 -2.15 24.89
C TRP A 383 4.47 -1.45 24.63
N ILE A 384 3.79 -1.76 23.51
CA ILE A 384 2.46 -1.20 23.21
C ILE A 384 1.44 -1.58 24.29
N MET A 385 1.42 -2.85 24.70
CA MET A 385 0.45 -3.34 25.70
C MET A 385 0.70 -2.76 27.09
N SER A 386 1.95 -2.44 27.43
CA SER A 386 2.34 -1.83 28.71
C SER A 386 2.18 -0.30 28.76
N SER A 387 1.78 0.34 27.65
CA SER A 387 1.77 1.79 27.51
C SER A 387 0.38 2.33 27.16
N ASP A 388 0.02 3.46 27.76
CA ASP A 388 -1.23 4.16 27.46
C ASP A 388 -1.10 5.21 26.35
N ASP A 389 0.11 5.65 26.04
CA ASP A 389 0.37 6.71 25.06
C ASP A 389 1.72 6.56 24.33
N LEU A 390 2.32 5.38 24.38
CA LEU A 390 3.56 5.02 23.68
C LEU A 390 4.74 5.95 24.00
N LYS A 391 4.86 6.39 25.26
CA LYS A 391 5.97 7.24 25.71
C LYS A 391 7.35 6.60 25.50
N SER A 392 8.31 7.47 25.15
CA SER A 392 9.76 7.19 25.15
C SER A 392 10.17 5.98 24.30
N PRO A 393 9.86 5.95 22.99
CA PRO A 393 10.31 4.87 22.11
C PRO A 393 11.85 4.81 22.07
N LYS A 394 12.43 3.64 22.37
CA LYS A 394 13.89 3.45 22.50
C LYS A 394 14.51 2.71 21.32
N SER A 395 13.82 1.71 20.78
CA SER A 395 14.30 0.97 19.60
C SER A 395 13.82 1.61 18.30
N LEU A 396 14.50 1.30 17.19
CA LEU A 396 14.07 1.72 15.85
C LEU A 396 12.61 1.29 15.59
N VAL A 397 12.28 0.03 15.91
CA VAL A 397 10.93 -0.55 15.75
C VAL A 397 9.87 0.25 16.53
N GLN A 398 10.17 0.64 17.78
CA GLN A 398 9.25 1.45 18.59
C GLN A 398 9.08 2.86 18.03
N ARG A 399 10.16 3.49 17.54
CA ARG A 399 10.09 4.84 16.93
C ARG A 399 9.31 4.85 15.63
N MET A 400 9.54 3.86 14.77
CA MET A 400 8.76 3.66 13.55
C MET A 400 7.28 3.48 13.88
N PHE A 401 6.94 2.56 14.80
CA PHE A 401 5.55 2.31 15.19
C PHE A 401 4.89 3.55 15.82
N TYR A 402 5.57 4.23 16.74
CA TYR A 402 5.05 5.44 17.38
C TYR A 402 4.59 6.50 16.38
N ARG A 403 5.37 6.71 15.31
CA ARG A 403 5.07 7.70 14.26
C ARG A 403 3.86 7.36 13.42
N GLN A 404 3.47 6.10 13.40
CA GLN A 404 2.29 5.62 12.68
C GLN A 404 1.01 5.85 13.48
N VAL A 405 1.10 5.99 14.81
CA VAL A 405 -0.06 6.16 15.67
C VAL A 405 -0.55 7.61 15.67
N ASP A 406 -1.72 7.81 15.07
CA ASP A 406 -2.47 9.06 15.13
C ASP A 406 -3.34 9.08 16.38
N PHE A 407 -2.91 9.82 17.40
CA PHE A 407 -3.65 10.01 18.65
C PHE A 407 -4.87 10.92 18.54
N SER A 408 -5.03 11.64 17.41
CA SER A 408 -6.17 12.55 17.21
C SER A 408 -7.45 11.81 16.81
N CYS A 409 -7.33 10.63 16.20
CA CYS A 409 -8.48 9.83 15.82
C CYS A 409 -8.87 8.86 16.95
N LYS A 410 -10.19 8.67 17.09
CA LYS A 410 -10.76 7.67 17.99
C LYS A 410 -11.17 6.47 17.13
N SER A 411 -10.53 5.34 17.37
CA SER A 411 -10.80 4.07 16.66
C SER A 411 -12.14 3.46 16.99
#